data_AF-A0A959SCE3-F1
#
_entry.id   AF-A0A959SCE3-F1
#
_cell.length_a   1.000
_cell.length_b   1.000
_cell.length_c   1.000
_cell.angle_alpha   90.00
_cell.angle_beta   90.00
_cell.angle_gamma   90.00
#
_symmetry.space_group_name_H-M   'P 1'
#
loop_
_entity.id
_entity.type
_entity.pdbx_description
1 polymer ?
#
loop_
_entity_poly.entity_id
_entity_poly.type
_entity_poly.pdbx_seq_one_letter_code
_entity_poly.pdbx_strand_id
1 'polypeptide(L)'
;MNQRVTIGHRILAWLSWVIGTLVLAFLWSMLIGHLTGDANGPDGMRFNSTMDLMGFLLFPISTLIGLLVAYRAPLIGGIIAVAGILVLLVMRPDLVVPEFLWLLLPGTLYTVRGSMLRAAHARGKA
;
A
#
# COMPACT_ATOMS: atom_id res chain seq x y z
N MET A 1 -26.14 4.64 -18.67
CA MET A 1 -25.09 4.82 -17.64
C MET A 1 -24.50 6.22 -17.80
N ASN A 2 -24.54 7.05 -16.74
CA ASN A 2 -24.32 8.50 -16.83
C ASN A 2 -22.83 8.83 -17.14
N GLN A 3 -22.53 9.61 -18.18
CA GLN A 3 -21.17 9.87 -18.69
C GLN A 3 -20.17 10.34 -17.61
N ARG A 4 -20.65 11.05 -16.59
CA ARG A 4 -19.83 11.52 -15.44
C ARG A 4 -19.28 10.38 -14.58
N VAL A 5 -20.02 9.28 -14.43
CA VAL A 5 -19.62 8.13 -13.60
C VAL A 5 -18.45 7.38 -14.24
N THR A 6 -18.44 7.30 -15.58
CA THR A 6 -17.34 6.71 -16.35
C THR A 6 -16.04 7.50 -16.27
N ILE A 7 -16.11 8.84 -16.21
CA ILE A 7 -14.92 9.70 -16.10
C ILE A 7 -14.30 9.56 -14.71
N GLY A 8 -15.12 9.63 -13.64
CA GLY A 8 -14.63 9.49 -12.27
C GLY A 8 -13.93 8.15 -12.01
N HIS A 9 -14.49 7.05 -12.54
CA HIS A 9 -13.85 5.74 -12.43
C HIS A 9 -12.48 5.67 -13.12
N ARG A 10 -12.35 6.28 -14.31
CA ARG A 10 -11.10 6.32 -15.07
C ARG A 10 -10.02 7.14 -14.35
N ILE A 11 -10.39 8.29 -13.79
CA ILE A 11 -9.47 9.12 -13.01
C ILE A 11 -8.97 8.35 -11.77
N LEU A 12 -9.88 7.72 -11.02
CA LEU A 12 -9.50 6.93 -9.85
C LEU A 12 -8.57 5.78 -10.21
N ALA A 13 -8.85 5.08 -11.32
CA ALA A 13 -7.98 4.01 -11.82
C ALA A 13 -6.58 4.52 -12.18
N TRP A 14 -6.50 5.66 -12.87
CA TRP A 14 -5.25 6.26 -13.27
C TRP A 14 -4.44 6.73 -12.06
N LEU A 15 -5.07 7.44 -11.12
CA LEU A 15 -4.44 7.88 -9.87
C LEU A 15 -3.93 6.71 -9.03
N SER A 16 -4.75 5.65 -8.86
CA SER A 16 -4.34 4.45 -8.12
C SER A 16 -3.09 3.83 -8.73
N TRP A 17 -3.02 3.77 -10.06
CA TRP A 17 -1.92 3.16 -10.79
C TRP A 17 -0.65 4.01 -10.73
N VAL A 18 -0.74 5.32 -10.96
CA VAL A 18 0.41 6.22 -10.90
C VAL A 18 0.99 6.27 -9.49
N ILE A 19 0.15 6.56 -8.49
CA ILE A 19 0.60 6.68 -7.09
C ILE A 19 1.08 5.31 -6.59
N GLY A 20 0.34 4.24 -6.89
CA GLY A 20 0.74 2.88 -6.54
C GLY A 20 2.10 2.49 -7.11
N THR A 21 2.35 2.80 -8.39
CA THR A 21 3.64 2.48 -9.05
C THR A 21 4.78 3.30 -8.46
N LEU A 22 4.57 4.60 -8.21
CA LEU A 22 5.58 5.47 -7.58
C LEU A 22 5.97 4.96 -6.19
N VAL A 23 4.97 4.64 -5.35
CA VAL A 23 5.23 4.09 -4.02
C VAL A 23 5.87 2.72 -4.11
N LEU A 24 5.41 1.85 -5.01
CA LEU A 24 6.01 0.54 -5.20
C LEU A 24 7.50 0.63 -5.61
N ALA A 25 7.85 1.55 -6.52
CA ALA A 25 9.23 1.79 -6.91
C ALA A 25 10.07 2.32 -5.75
N PHE A 26 9.53 3.25 -4.96
CA PHE A 26 10.17 3.74 -3.75
C PHE A 26 10.42 2.62 -2.72
N LEU A 27 9.42 1.77 -2.46
CA LEU A 27 9.53 0.64 -1.53
C LEU A 27 10.54 -0.40 -2.00
N TRP A 28 10.59 -0.69 -3.30
CA TRP A 28 11.62 -1.56 -3.87
C TRP A 28 13.02 -1.00 -3.68
N SER A 29 13.20 0.31 -3.94
CA SER A 29 14.48 0.99 -3.73
C SER A 29 14.92 0.90 -2.26
N MET A 30 14.01 1.20 -1.33
CA MET A 30 14.26 1.06 0.11
C MET A 30 14.61 -0.39 0.49
N LEU A 31 13.84 -1.37 0.02
CA LEU A 31 14.08 -2.78 0.32
C LEU A 31 15.46 -3.24 -0.19
N ILE A 32 15.82 -2.84 -1.41
CA ILE A 32 17.14 -3.14 -1.98
C ILE A 32 18.24 -2.49 -1.15
N GLY A 33 18.15 -1.20 -0.83
CA GLY A 33 19.13 -0.52 0.02
C GLY A 33 19.26 -1.15 1.41
N HIS A 34 18.16 -1.68 1.94
CA HIS A 34 18.15 -2.42 3.20
C HIS A 34 18.86 -3.77 3.09
N LEU A 35 18.73 -4.46 1.95
CA LEU A 35 19.38 -5.74 1.64
C LEU A 35 20.87 -5.59 1.33
N THR A 36 21.28 -4.51 0.67
CA THR A 36 22.70 -4.24 0.34
C THR A 36 23.48 -3.65 1.52
N GLY A 37 22.80 -3.23 2.58
CA GLY A 37 23.40 -2.61 3.77
C GLY A 37 23.59 -1.10 3.65
N ASP A 38 23.38 -0.53 2.44
CA ASP A 38 23.54 0.91 2.18
C ASP A 38 22.57 1.78 2.99
N ALA A 39 21.38 1.25 3.31
CA ALA A 39 20.36 1.97 4.07
C ALA A 39 20.51 1.83 5.60
N ASN A 40 21.35 0.90 6.10
CA ASN A 40 21.42 0.53 7.51
C ASN A 40 22.74 0.91 8.20
N GLY A 41 23.64 1.59 7.48
CA GLY A 41 24.97 1.90 7.99
C GLY A 41 25.85 0.64 8.14
N PRO A 42 26.99 0.74 8.85
CA PRO A 42 28.01 -0.32 8.89
C PRO A 42 27.53 -1.66 9.47
N ASP A 43 26.40 -1.69 10.17
CA ASP A 43 25.87 -2.89 10.84
C ASP A 43 24.94 -3.76 9.95
N GLY A 44 24.58 -3.31 8.76
CA GLY A 44 23.76 -4.08 7.81
C GLY A 44 22.34 -4.42 8.32
N MET A 45 21.72 -5.45 7.76
CA MET A 45 20.36 -5.89 8.17
C MET A 45 20.42 -6.67 9.50
N ARG A 46 20.45 -5.96 10.64
CA ARG A 46 20.32 -6.57 11.97
C ARG A 46 19.04 -6.10 12.64
N PHE A 47 18.09 -7.02 12.81
CA PHE A 47 16.93 -6.80 13.66
C PHE A 47 17.36 -6.98 15.12
N ASN A 48 17.42 -5.88 15.87
CA ASN A 48 17.82 -5.90 17.28
C ASN A 48 16.69 -6.33 18.21
N SER A 49 15.45 -6.32 17.70
CA SER A 49 14.27 -6.76 18.44
C SER A 49 13.22 -7.39 17.52
N THR A 50 12.34 -8.21 18.11
CA THR A 50 11.13 -8.71 17.43
C THR A 50 10.28 -7.56 16.90
N MET A 51 10.28 -6.41 17.60
CA MET A 51 9.53 -5.22 17.20
C MET A 51 10.09 -4.59 15.92
N ASP A 52 11.40 -4.68 15.67
CA ASP A 52 12.02 -4.20 14.43
C ASP A 52 11.69 -5.12 13.26
N LEU A 53 11.75 -6.44 13.49
CA LEU A 53 11.36 -7.44 12.49
C LEU A 53 9.88 -7.30 12.12
N MET A 54 8.99 -7.18 13.11
CA MET A 54 7.57 -6.95 12.85
C MET A 54 7.33 -5.62 12.16
N GLY A 55 8.07 -4.57 12.54
CA GLY A 55 8.07 -3.30 11.84
C GLY A 55 8.35 -3.47 10.35
N PHE A 56 9.44 -4.17 10.00
CA PHE A 56 9.84 -4.44 8.63
C PHE A 56 8.83 -5.28 7.83
N LEU A 57 8.23 -6.29 8.47
CA LEU A 57 7.21 -7.13 7.84
C LEU A 57 5.92 -6.34 7.55
N LEU A 58 5.48 -5.52 8.50
CA LEU A 58 4.30 -4.67 8.33
C LEU A 58 4.59 -3.51 7.36
N PHE A 59 5.80 -2.97 7.36
CA PHE A 59 6.29 -2.01 6.39
C PHE A 59 7.82 -2.14 6.21
N PRO A 60 8.34 -2.38 4.99
CA PRO A 60 7.67 -2.19 3.71
C PRO A 60 7.01 -3.45 3.12
N ILE A 61 7.25 -4.64 3.67
CA ILE A 61 6.95 -5.92 2.99
C ILE A 61 5.46 -6.10 2.71
N SER A 62 4.60 -5.93 3.71
CA SER A 62 3.16 -6.11 3.51
C SER A 62 2.57 -5.08 2.53
N THR A 63 3.04 -3.83 2.57
CA THR A 63 2.65 -2.78 1.62
C THR A 63 3.07 -3.13 0.20
N LEU A 64 4.28 -3.63 0.01
CA LEU A 64 4.79 -4.07 -1.30
C LEU A 64 3.93 -5.22 -1.86
N ILE A 65 3.67 -6.26 -1.07
CA ILE A 65 2.82 -7.38 -1.46
C ILE A 65 1.39 -6.90 -1.77
N GLY A 66 0.82 -6.07 -0.89
CA GLY A 66 -0.53 -5.52 -1.07
C GLY A 66 -0.66 -4.74 -2.36
N LEU A 67 0.29 -3.83 -2.65
CA LEU A 67 0.30 -3.06 -3.89
C LEU A 67 0.48 -3.94 -5.12
N LEU A 68 1.38 -4.94 -5.10
CA LEU A 68 1.51 -5.90 -6.20
C LEU A 68 0.21 -6.67 -6.48
N VAL A 69 -0.44 -7.17 -5.43
CA VAL A 69 -1.74 -7.84 -5.54
C VAL A 69 -2.80 -6.88 -6.09
N ALA A 70 -2.75 -5.60 -5.73
CA ALA A 70 -3.75 -4.61 -6.12
C ALA A 70 -3.82 -4.34 -7.64
N TYR A 71 -2.77 -4.63 -8.41
CA TYR A 71 -2.81 -4.57 -9.87
C TYR A 71 -3.80 -5.58 -10.48
N ARG A 72 -3.94 -6.76 -9.85
CA ARG A 72 -4.85 -7.84 -10.31
C ARG A 72 -6.16 -7.86 -9.52
N ALA A 73 -6.09 -7.65 -8.20
CA ALA A 73 -7.20 -7.68 -7.26
C ALA A 73 -7.22 -6.40 -6.41
N PRO A 74 -7.77 -5.29 -6.92
CA PRO A 74 -7.66 -3.96 -6.31
C PRO A 74 -8.13 -3.90 -4.86
N LEU A 75 -9.27 -4.53 -4.57
CA LEU A 75 -9.84 -4.52 -3.22
C LEU A 75 -8.95 -5.25 -2.23
N ILE A 76 -8.58 -6.50 -2.54
CA ILE A 76 -7.80 -7.35 -1.65
C ILE A 76 -6.40 -6.77 -1.44
N GLY A 77 -5.73 -6.38 -2.52
CA GLY A 77 -4.39 -5.81 -2.44
C GLY A 77 -4.37 -4.46 -1.70
N GLY A 78 -5.35 -3.60 -1.95
CA GLY A 78 -5.51 -2.34 -1.23
C GLY A 78 -5.72 -2.56 0.28
N ILE A 79 -6.56 -3.51 0.66
CA ILE A 79 -6.80 -3.87 2.08
C ILE A 79 -5.51 -4.36 2.74
N ILE A 80 -4.75 -5.24 2.08
CA ILE A 80 -3.48 -5.75 2.62
C ILE A 80 -2.52 -4.58 2.89
N ALA A 81 -2.36 -3.67 1.92
CA ALA A 81 -1.47 -2.52 2.05
C ALA A 81 -1.89 -1.56 3.18
N VAL A 82 -3.19 -1.28 3.30
CA VAL A 82 -3.72 -0.41 4.36
C VAL A 82 -3.61 -1.10 5.73
N ALA A 83 -4.01 -2.35 5.83
CA ALA A 83 -4.00 -3.09 7.09
C ALA A 83 -2.59 -3.22 7.67
N GLY A 84 -1.59 -3.49 6.82
CA GLY A 84 -0.18 -3.54 7.23
C GLY A 84 0.28 -2.26 7.92
N ILE A 85 0.02 -1.11 7.29
CA ILE A 85 0.38 0.20 7.85
C ILE A 85 -0.45 0.51 9.10
N LEU A 86 -1.75 0.23 9.11
CA LEU A 86 -2.58 0.50 10.30
C LEU A 86 -2.15 -0.35 11.50
N VAL A 87 -1.87 -1.64 11.31
CA VAL A 87 -1.36 -2.51 12.37
C VAL A 87 -0.01 -1.99 12.87
N LEU A 88 0.87 -1.53 11.97
CA LEU A 88 2.13 -0.92 12.36
C LEU A 88 1.92 0.34 13.21
N LEU A 89 1.02 1.24 12.81
CA LEU A 89 0.73 2.47 13.57
C LEU A 89 0.15 2.18 14.96
N VAL A 90 -0.62 1.10 15.11
CA VAL A 90 -1.10 0.65 16.43
C VAL A 90 0.05 0.13 17.28
N MET A 91 1.01 -0.58 16.69
CA MET A 91 2.19 -1.10 17.40
C MET A 91 3.23 -0.02 17.70
N ARG A 92 3.40 0.95 16.81
CA ARG A 92 4.37 2.06 16.87
C ARG A 92 3.65 3.40 16.65
N PRO A 93 2.93 3.89 17.67
CA PRO A 93 2.18 5.15 17.57
C PRO A 93 3.08 6.37 17.38
N ASP A 94 4.37 6.26 17.70
CA ASP A 94 5.41 7.25 17.40
C ASP A 94 5.55 7.54 15.88
N LEU A 95 5.13 6.61 15.02
CA LEU A 95 5.14 6.78 13.56
C LEU A 95 3.91 7.55 13.02
N VAL A 96 2.99 7.99 13.88
CA VAL A 96 1.82 8.78 13.47
C VAL A 96 2.24 10.22 13.19
N VAL A 97 2.95 10.39 12.08
CA VAL A 97 3.37 11.69 11.54
C VAL A 97 2.78 11.87 10.13
N PRO A 98 2.45 13.11 9.71
CA PRO A 98 1.81 13.36 8.41
C PRO A 98 2.54 12.72 7.23
N GLU A 99 3.86 12.72 7.25
CA GLU A 99 4.75 12.15 6.23
C GLU A 99 4.50 10.65 6.06
N PHE A 100 4.34 9.93 7.18
CA PHE A 100 4.12 8.48 7.18
C PHE A 100 2.69 8.12 6.76
N LEU A 101 1.70 8.96 7.12
CA LEU A 101 0.30 8.74 6.76
C LEU A 101 0.07 8.78 5.24
N TRP A 102 0.91 9.47 4.46
CA TRP A 102 0.85 9.44 3.01
C TRP A 102 1.00 8.04 2.42
N LEU A 103 1.65 7.11 3.13
CA LEU A 103 1.83 5.72 2.69
C LEU A 103 0.51 4.95 2.64
N LEU A 104 -0.55 5.41 3.33
CA LEU A 104 -1.89 4.85 3.25
C LEU A 104 -2.59 5.19 1.93
N LEU A 105 -2.17 6.27 1.25
CA LEU A 105 -2.84 6.78 0.05
C LEU A 105 -2.98 5.75 -1.09
N PRO A 106 -1.91 5.08 -1.56
CA PRO A 106 -2.06 4.12 -2.65
C PRO A 106 -2.99 2.95 -2.26
N GLY A 107 -2.85 2.40 -1.06
CA GLY A 107 -3.69 1.30 -0.58
C GLY A 107 -5.17 1.68 -0.45
N THR A 108 -5.46 2.89 0.05
CA THR A 108 -6.83 3.41 0.16
C THR A 108 -7.45 3.65 -1.22
N LEU A 109 -6.71 4.20 -2.18
CA LEU A 109 -7.17 4.39 -3.57
C LEU A 109 -7.56 3.06 -4.22
N TYR A 110 -6.71 2.03 -4.09
CA TYR A 110 -7.01 0.68 -4.59
C TYR A 110 -8.22 0.04 -3.89
N THR A 111 -8.35 0.24 -2.58
CA THR A 111 -9.49 -0.27 -1.79
C THR A 111 -10.81 0.37 -2.23
N VAL A 112 -10.85 1.69 -2.40
CA VAL A 112 -12.03 2.42 -2.89
C VAL A 112 -12.37 1.95 -4.30
N ARG A 113 -11.38 1.90 -5.20
CA ARG A 113 -11.58 1.42 -6.57
C ARG A 113 -12.15 -0.01 -6.61
N GLY A 114 -11.57 -0.92 -5.82
CA GLY A 114 -12.02 -2.30 -5.74
C GLY A 114 -13.45 -2.44 -5.18
N SER A 115 -13.79 -1.62 -4.20
CA SER A 115 -15.14 -1.58 -3.62
C SER A 115 -16.18 -1.11 -4.63
N MET A 116 -15.86 -0.08 -5.42
CA MET A 116 -16.73 0.40 -6.50
C MET A 116 -16.95 -0.66 -7.58
N LEU A 117 -15.88 -1.37 -7.98
CA LEU A 117 -15.97 -2.46 -8.97
C LEU A 117 -16.84 -3.60 -8.47
N ARG A 118 -16.68 -4.00 -7.20
CA ARG A 118 -17.50 -5.05 -6.57
C ARG A 118 -18.98 -4.65 -6.50
N ALA A 119 -19.26 -3.40 -6.12
CA ALA A 119 -20.62 -2.88 -6.03
C ALA A 119 -21.30 -2.81 -7.42
N ALA A 120 -20.55 -2.43 -8.47
CA ALA A 120 -21.07 -2.43 -9.84
C ALA A 120 -21.44 -3.83 -10.33
N HIS A 121 -20.61 -4.84 -10.02
CA HIS A 121 -20.88 -6.24 -10.36
C HIS A 121 -22.10 -6.79 -9.64
N ALA A 122 -22.28 -6.47 -8.36
CA ALA A 122 -23.45 -6.89 -7.58
C ALA A 122 -24.76 -6.32 -8.15
N ARG A 123 -24.75 -5.06 -8.61
CA ARG A 123 -25.92 -4.41 -9.22
C ARG A 123 -26.28 -4.94 -10.62
N GLY A 124 -25.33 -5.52 -11.34
CA GLY A 124 -25.60 -6.14 -12.65
C GLY A 124 -26.16 -7.57 -12.57
N LYS A 125 -26.21 -8.15 -11.36
CA LYS A 125 -26.74 -9.50 -11.08
C LYS A 125 -28.09 -9.48 -10.36
N ALA A 126 -28.56 -8.31 -9.96
CA ALA A 126 -29.88 -8.07 -9.36
C ALA A 126 -30.83 -7.58 -10.45
#